data_AF-A0A1F4GG22-F1
#
_entry.id   AF-A0A1F4GG22-F1
#
_cell.length_a   1.000
_cell.length_b   1.000
_cell.length_c   1.000
_cell.angle_alpha   90.00
_cell.angle_beta   90.00
_cell.angle_gamma   90.00
#
_symmetry.space_group_name_H-M   'P 1'
#
loop_
_entity.id
_entity.type
_entity.pdbx_description
1 polymer ?
#
loop_
_entity_poly.entity_id
_entity_poly.type
_entity_poly.pdbx_seq_one_letter_code
_entity_poly.pdbx_strand_id
1 'polypeptide(L)'
;MSQRIKKQTSTDHFSAKASELAHHPQALFVFWSDRLKWQLRVRALVTVQTSGPEVDAVWQRVRQSAAAGDYIAPAAPGTPLAQPGAGAAPLAERHHLAILTAQVTEIDWLELSASGHRRARILAGSWEWLTP
;
A
#
# COMPACT_ATOMS: atom_id res chain seq x y z
N MET A 1 -24.71 -10.33 -4.72
CA MET A 1 -23.46 -10.40 -3.92
C MET A 1 -22.52 -9.31 -4.43
N SER A 2 -22.35 -8.21 -3.71
CA SER A 2 -21.47 -7.10 -4.14
C SER A 2 -20.00 -7.51 -3.93
N GLN A 3 -19.22 -7.63 -5.01
CA GLN A 3 -17.79 -7.94 -4.89
C GLN A 3 -17.07 -6.72 -4.30
N ARG A 4 -16.40 -6.89 -3.15
CA ARG A 4 -15.56 -5.84 -2.57
C ARG A 4 -14.22 -5.80 -3.32
N ILE A 5 -13.80 -4.61 -3.75
CA ILE A 5 -12.53 -4.39 -4.44
C ILE A 5 -11.39 -4.76 -3.48
N LYS A 6 -10.52 -5.69 -3.91
CA LYS A 6 -9.29 -6.06 -3.20
C LYS A 6 -8.08 -5.69 -4.04
N LYS A 7 -7.06 -5.11 -3.40
CA LYS A 7 -5.77 -4.81 -4.03
C LYS A 7 -4.64 -5.33 -3.15
N GLN A 8 -3.67 -5.99 -3.78
CA GLN A 8 -2.47 -6.48 -3.12
C GLN A 8 -1.26 -5.63 -3.49
N THR A 9 -0.37 -5.44 -2.51
CA THR A 9 0.97 -4.88 -2.69
C THR A 9 1.94 -5.57 -1.73
N SER A 10 3.24 -5.56 -2.05
CA SER A 10 4.29 -6.10 -1.18
C SER A 10 4.96 -4.98 -0.37
N THR A 11 5.45 -5.31 0.82
CA THR A 11 6.27 -4.42 1.65
C THR A 11 7.23 -5.21 2.53
N ASP A 12 8.22 -4.55 3.12
CA ASP A 12 9.06 -5.15 4.14
C ASP A 12 8.31 -5.21 5.48
N HIS A 13 8.20 -6.40 6.09
CA HIS A 13 7.46 -6.64 7.33
C HIS A 13 8.07 -6.00 8.58
N PHE A 14 9.36 -5.60 8.54
CA PHE A 14 9.99 -4.80 9.59
C PHE A 14 9.75 -3.30 9.42
N SER A 15 9.16 -2.86 8.30
CA SER A 15 8.85 -1.44 8.14
C SER A 15 7.75 -0.98 9.10
N ALA A 16 7.83 0.28 9.55
CA ALA A 16 6.87 0.86 10.49
C ALA A 16 5.42 0.67 10.04
N LYS A 17 5.13 0.92 8.74
CA LYS A 17 3.79 0.75 8.17
C LYS A 17 3.23 -0.68 8.31
N ALA A 18 4.09 -1.71 8.25
CA ALA A 18 3.64 -3.10 8.39
C ALA A 18 3.21 -3.38 9.84
N SER A 19 3.99 -2.90 10.81
CA SER A 19 3.62 -2.97 12.23
C SER A 19 2.36 -2.16 12.53
N GLU A 20 2.28 -0.91 12.06
CA GLU A 20 1.10 -0.05 12.23
C GLU A 20 -0.17 -0.71 11.68
N LEU A 21 -0.11 -1.26 10.45
CA LEU A 21 -1.26 -1.93 9.83
C LEU A 21 -1.64 -3.25 10.50
N ALA A 22 -0.68 -3.95 11.12
CA ALA A 22 -0.98 -5.15 11.91
C ALA A 22 -1.76 -4.83 13.19
N HIS A 23 -1.49 -3.68 13.83
CA HIS A 23 -2.19 -3.24 15.04
C HIS A 23 -3.47 -2.44 14.74
N HIS A 24 -3.45 -1.63 13.68
CA HIS A 24 -4.52 -0.75 13.25
C HIS A 24 -4.77 -0.92 11.74
N PRO A 25 -5.65 -1.85 11.33
CA PRO A 25 -5.77 -2.28 9.93
C PRO A 25 -6.50 -1.27 9.03
N GLN A 26 -6.61 0.00 9.43
CA GLN A 26 -7.29 1.02 8.65
C GLN A 26 -6.25 1.82 7.85
N ALA A 27 -6.42 1.85 6.53
CA ALA A 27 -5.56 2.62 5.64
C ALA A 27 -6.35 3.65 4.85
N LEU A 28 -5.70 4.76 4.51
CA LEU A 28 -6.15 5.74 3.54
C LEU A 28 -5.10 5.87 2.44
N PHE A 29 -5.44 5.46 1.23
CA PHE A 29 -4.59 5.67 0.05
C PHE A 29 -5.04 6.93 -0.67
N VAL A 30 -4.09 7.79 -1.05
CA VAL A 30 -4.36 8.97 -1.87
C VAL A 30 -3.73 8.77 -3.23
N PHE A 31 -4.56 8.82 -4.27
CA PHE A 31 -4.11 8.77 -5.66
C PHE A 31 -4.40 10.10 -6.33
N TRP A 32 -3.39 10.67 -6.99
CA TRP A 32 -3.53 11.86 -7.81
C TRP A 32 -3.29 11.50 -9.28
N SER A 33 -4.14 12.02 -10.16
CA SER A 33 -3.96 11.94 -11.61
C SER A 33 -3.98 13.34 -12.20
N ASP A 34 -2.82 13.83 -12.64
CA ASP A 34 -2.74 15.15 -13.28
C ASP A 34 -3.51 15.19 -14.61
N ARG A 35 -3.43 14.10 -15.39
CA ARG A 35 -4.15 13.97 -16.67
C ARG A 35 -5.67 14.07 -16.51
N LEU A 36 -6.22 13.43 -15.48
CA LEU A 36 -7.66 13.44 -15.21
C LEU A 36 -8.08 14.60 -14.31
N LYS A 37 -7.11 15.27 -13.67
CA LYS A 37 -7.32 16.22 -12.58
C LYS A 37 -8.15 15.61 -11.44
N TRP A 38 -7.89 14.34 -11.13
CA TRP A 38 -8.60 13.58 -10.10
C TRP A 38 -7.75 13.33 -8.86
N GLN A 39 -8.35 13.50 -7.70
CA GLN A 39 -7.89 12.94 -6.44
C GLN A 39 -8.84 11.81 -6.01
N LEU A 40 -8.29 10.66 -5.64
CA LEU A 40 -9.01 9.57 -5.00
C LEU A 40 -8.44 9.36 -3.60
N ARG A 41 -9.31 9.44 -2.59
CA ARG A 41 -9.02 9.08 -1.20
C ARG A 41 -9.72 7.76 -0.92
N VAL A 42 -8.97 6.68 -0.93
CA VAL A 42 -9.49 5.31 -0.83
C VAL A 42 -9.26 4.81 0.60
N ARG A 43 -10.35 4.61 1.35
CA ARG A 43 -10.30 3.93 2.65
C ARG A 43 -10.34 2.43 2.45
N ALA A 44 -9.53 1.71 3.22
CA ALA A 44 -9.49 0.28 3.16
C ALA A 44 -9.21 -0.35 4.53
N LEU A 45 -9.67 -1.59 4.69
CA LEU A 45 -9.17 -2.50 5.71
C LEU A 45 -8.02 -3.32 5.12
N VAL A 46 -6.90 -3.40 5.81
CA VAL A 46 -5.68 -4.06 5.33
C VAL A 46 -5.35 -5.26 6.21
N THR A 47 -5.08 -6.40 5.57
CA THR A 47 -4.47 -7.55 6.24
C THR A 47 -3.00 -7.65 5.86
N VAL A 48 -2.15 -8.00 6.83
CA VAL A 48 -0.72 -8.21 6.65
C VAL A 48 -0.42 -9.71 6.73
N GLN A 49 0.16 -10.27 5.67
CA GLN A 49 0.63 -11.66 5.63
C GLN A 49 2.15 -11.67 5.51
N THR A 50 2.85 -12.25 6.48
CA THR A 50 4.33 -12.30 6.53
C THR A 50 4.91 -13.68 6.24
N SER A 51 4.05 -14.70 6.14
CA SER A 51 4.45 -16.08 5.88
C SER A 51 3.32 -16.88 5.22
N GLY A 52 3.65 -18.07 4.75
CA GLY A 52 2.71 -19.01 4.13
C GLY A 52 2.82 -19.06 2.61
N PRO A 53 2.07 -19.96 1.96
CA PRO A 53 2.30 -20.33 0.56
C PRO A 53 2.21 -19.15 -0.43
N GLU A 54 1.34 -18.18 -0.15
CA GLU A 54 1.18 -16.99 -0.98
C GLU A 54 2.41 -16.07 -0.91
N VAL A 55 2.95 -15.86 0.30
CA VAL A 55 4.17 -15.08 0.52
C VAL A 55 5.36 -15.75 -0.16
N ASP A 56 5.48 -17.07 -0.01
CA ASP A 56 6.55 -17.84 -0.64
C ASP A 56 6.48 -17.72 -2.17
N ALA A 57 5.28 -17.85 -2.76
CA ALA A 57 5.06 -17.73 -4.20
C ALA A 57 5.34 -16.31 -4.73
N VAL A 58 4.98 -15.26 -3.99
CA VAL A 58 5.34 -13.88 -4.34
C VAL A 58 6.85 -13.69 -4.25
N TRP A 59 7.47 -14.19 -3.19
CA TRP A 59 8.92 -14.10 -3.02
C TRP A 59 9.69 -14.80 -4.15
N GLN A 60 9.25 -15.98 -4.61
CA GLN A 60 9.90 -16.66 -5.74
C GLN A 60 9.94 -15.82 -7.02
N ARG A 61 8.96 -14.93 -7.22
CA ARG A 61 8.96 -13.98 -8.35
C ARG A 61 9.81 -12.76 -8.06
N VAL A 62 9.68 -12.18 -6.86
CA VAL A 62 10.40 -10.95 -6.46
C VAL A 62 11.92 -11.18 -6.41
N ARG A 63 12.38 -12.34 -5.92
CA ARG A 63 13.82 -12.68 -5.85
C ARG A 63 14.52 -12.73 -7.21
N GLN A 64 13.75 -12.83 -8.31
CA GLN A 64 14.26 -12.84 -9.68
C GLN A 64 14.28 -11.44 -10.32
N SER A 65 13.80 -10.42 -9.59
CA SER A 65 13.69 -9.04 -10.05
C SER A 65 14.69 -8.12 -9.35
N ALA A 66 14.84 -6.90 -9.87
CA ALA A 66 15.66 -5.86 -9.24
C ALA A 66 15.16 -5.46 -7.83
N ALA A 67 13.90 -5.74 -7.49
CA ALA A 67 13.31 -5.43 -6.19
C ALA A 67 13.69 -6.42 -5.08
N ALA A 68 14.45 -7.48 -5.37
CA ALA A 68 14.83 -8.47 -4.35
C ALA A 68 15.53 -7.83 -3.14
N GLY A 69 16.43 -6.87 -3.39
CA GLY A 69 17.21 -6.17 -2.36
C GLY A 69 16.35 -5.45 -1.32
N ASP A 70 15.15 -4.99 -1.70
CA ASP A 70 14.24 -4.27 -0.81
C ASP A 70 13.68 -5.13 0.33
N TYR A 71 13.80 -6.47 0.22
CA TYR A 71 13.25 -7.43 1.18
C TYR A 71 14.33 -8.31 1.83
N ILE A 72 15.61 -8.07 1.56
CA ILE A 72 16.74 -8.74 2.23
C ILE A 72 17.72 -7.71 2.79
N ALA A 73 17.29 -6.47 2.91
CA ALA A 73 18.06 -5.42 3.56
C ALA A 73 18.19 -5.76 5.06
N PRO A 74 19.39 -5.61 5.65
CA PRO A 74 19.64 -6.00 7.04
C PRO A 74 18.98 -5.07 8.07
N ALA A 75 18.59 -3.87 7.66
CA ALA A 75 17.95 -2.88 8.52
C ALA A 75 16.54 -2.55 7.99
N ALA A 76 15.62 -2.28 8.91
CA ALA A 76 14.25 -1.92 8.56
C ALA A 76 14.21 -0.61 7.75
N PRO A 77 13.33 -0.50 6.74
CA PRO A 77 13.13 0.76 6.03
C PRO A 77 12.74 1.89 6.98
N GLY A 78 13.41 3.04 6.85
CA GLY A 78 13.23 4.20 7.74
C GLY A 78 14.15 4.21 8.97
N THR A 79 15.03 3.23 9.13
CA THR A 79 16.08 3.26 10.17
C THR A 79 17.01 4.47 9.95
N PRO A 80 17.26 5.31 10.98
CA PRO A 80 18.18 6.43 10.87
C PRO A 80 19.59 5.99 10.49
N LEU A 81 20.23 6.74 9.58
CA LEU A 81 21.62 6.55 9.18
C LEU A 81 22.47 7.70 9.72
N ALA A 82 23.69 7.41 10.15
CA ALA A 82 24.63 8.44 10.59
C ALA A 82 25.06 9.36 9.43
N GLN A 83 25.18 8.80 8.22
CA GLN A 83 25.49 9.52 6.98
C GLN A 83 24.95 8.72 5.78
N PRO A 84 24.76 9.35 4.61
CA PRO A 84 24.36 8.65 3.39
C PRO A 84 25.29 7.46 3.08
N GLY A 85 24.72 6.29 2.79
CA GLY A 85 25.48 5.09 2.46
C GLY A 85 26.07 4.30 3.64
N ALA A 86 25.95 4.79 4.88
CA ALA A 86 26.48 4.09 6.07
C ALA A 86 25.70 2.83 6.49
N GLY A 87 24.71 2.40 5.71
CA GLY A 87 23.87 1.22 5.98
C GLY A 87 24.30 -0.05 5.23
N ALA A 88 25.50 -0.07 4.63
CA ALA A 88 26.01 -1.23 3.91
C ALA A 88 26.42 -2.34 4.89
N ALA A 89 25.45 -3.15 5.28
CA ALA A 89 25.67 -4.42 5.99
C ALA A 89 25.35 -5.59 5.05
N PRO A 90 25.84 -6.81 5.35
CA PRO A 90 25.51 -8.00 4.58
C PRO A 90 24.00 -8.19 4.47
N LEU A 91 23.54 -8.66 3.30
CA LEU A 91 22.13 -8.96 3.08
C LEU A 91 21.66 -10.07 4.04
N ALA A 92 20.41 -10.00 4.46
CA ALA A 92 19.80 -11.01 5.31
C ALA A 92 19.66 -12.35 4.58
N GLU A 93 19.85 -13.45 5.31
CA GLU A 93 19.67 -14.82 4.77
C GLU A 93 18.20 -15.14 4.48
N ARG A 94 17.28 -14.54 5.25
CA ARG A 94 15.83 -14.71 5.09
C ARG A 94 15.22 -13.42 4.57
N HIS A 95 14.23 -13.55 3.69
CA HIS A 95 13.48 -12.40 3.22
C HIS A 95 12.54 -11.85 4.28
N HIS A 96 12.19 -10.58 4.10
CA HIS A 96 11.31 -9.79 4.96
C HIS A 96 10.01 -9.43 4.23
N LEU A 97 9.73 -10.08 3.10
CA LEU A 97 8.53 -9.81 2.30
C LEU A 97 7.25 -10.10 3.09
N ALA A 98 6.38 -9.10 3.13
CA ALA A 98 4.99 -9.20 3.51
C ALA A 98 4.06 -8.79 2.36
N ILE A 99 2.89 -9.42 2.31
CA ILE A 99 1.80 -9.05 1.42
C ILE A 99 0.78 -8.25 2.22
N LEU A 100 0.46 -7.05 1.72
CA LEU A 100 -0.64 -6.23 2.19
C LEU A 100 -1.83 -6.44 1.26
N THR A 101 -2.94 -6.93 1.80
CA THR A 101 -4.21 -7.02 1.05
C THR A 101 -5.16 -5.95 1.55
N ALA A 102 -5.38 -4.92 0.74
CA ALA A 102 -6.31 -3.84 1.00
C ALA A 102 -7.70 -4.17 0.44
N GLN A 103 -8.69 -4.22 1.32
CA GLN A 103 -10.11 -4.30 0.97
C GLN A 103 -10.74 -2.91 1.04
N VAL A 104 -11.12 -2.36 -0.11
CA VAL A 104 -11.70 -1.02 -0.19
C VAL A 104 -13.06 -0.99 0.51
N THR A 105 -13.25 0.02 1.36
CA THR A 105 -14.51 0.28 2.07
C THR A 105 -15.20 1.54 1.56
N GLU A 106 -14.44 2.55 1.15
CA GLU A 106 -14.96 3.83 0.68
C GLU A 106 -13.95 4.48 -0.30
N ILE A 107 -14.48 5.21 -1.28
CA ILE A 107 -13.69 6.11 -2.13
C ILE A 107 -14.31 7.51 -2.06
N ASP A 108 -13.54 8.50 -1.63
CA ASP A 108 -13.84 9.92 -1.81
C ASP A 108 -13.11 10.39 -3.08
N TRP A 109 -13.90 10.63 -4.13
CA TRP A 109 -13.42 11.08 -5.44
C TRP A 109 -13.66 12.57 -5.57
N LEU A 110 -12.60 13.30 -5.94
CA LEU A 110 -12.64 14.72 -6.29
C LEU A 110 -12.07 14.90 -7.69
N GLU A 111 -12.79 15.61 -8.55
CA GLU A 111 -12.34 16.07 -9.85
C GLU A 111 -12.27 17.59 -9.87
N LEU A 112 -11.12 18.11 -10.31
CA LEU A 112 -10.93 19.53 -10.53
C LEU A 112 -11.23 19.87 -11.99
N SER A 113 -12.19 20.77 -12.18
CA SER A 113 -12.51 21.37 -13.47
C SER A 113 -12.72 22.88 -13.32
N ALA A 114 -12.35 23.64 -14.35
CA ALA A 114 -12.60 25.08 -14.46
C ALA A 114 -14.10 25.41 -14.53
N SER A 115 -14.93 24.49 -15.03
CA SER A 115 -16.39 24.63 -15.10
C SER A 115 -17.11 24.31 -13.78
N GLY A 116 -16.36 23.96 -12.73
CA GLY A 116 -16.88 23.53 -11.44
C GLY A 116 -16.36 22.16 -11.05
N HIS A 117 -15.88 22.04 -9.82
CA HIS A 117 -15.37 20.78 -9.29
C HIS A 117 -16.50 19.78 -9.07
N ARG A 118 -16.19 18.49 -9.09
CA ARG A 118 -17.14 17.41 -8.79
C ARG A 118 -16.57 16.56 -7.66
N ARG A 119 -17.42 16.16 -6.73
CA ARG A 119 -17.01 15.29 -5.64
C ARG A 119 -18.08 14.26 -5.34
N ALA A 120 -17.68 13.00 -5.21
CA ALA A 120 -18.59 11.95 -4.79
C ALA A 120 -17.95 11.04 -3.74
N ARG A 121 -18.77 10.58 -2.81
CA ARG A 121 -18.45 9.49 -1.92
C ARG A 121 -19.05 8.21 -2.50
N ILE A 122 -18.22 7.19 -2.63
CA ILE A 122 -18.58 5.91 -3.24
C ILE A 122 -18.39 4.81 -2.19
N LEU A 123 -19.46 4.06 -1.94
CA LEU A 123 -19.52 2.91 -1.05
C LEU A 123 -19.85 1.65 -1.86
N ALA A 124 -19.89 0.49 -1.19
CA ALA A 124 -20.29 -0.75 -1.83
C ALA A 124 -21.77 -0.70 -2.26
N GLY A 125 -22.02 -0.49 -3.55
CA GLY A 125 -23.36 -0.50 -4.14
C GLY A 125 -24.14 0.81 -4.06
N SER A 126 -23.53 1.88 -3.54
CA SER A 126 -24.13 3.22 -3.52
C SER A 126 -23.08 4.30 -3.70
N TRP A 127 -23.54 5.49 -4.05
CA TRP A 127 -22.72 6.68 -4.15
C TRP A 127 -23.58 7.93 -3.91
N GLU A 128 -22.97 8.98 -3.42
CA GLU A 128 -23.60 10.28 -3.20
C GLU A 128 -22.71 11.41 -3.71
N TRP A 129 -23.32 12.40 -4.34
CA TRP A 129 -22.64 13.64 -4.69
C TRP A 129 -22.45 14.50 -3.44
N LEU A 130 -21.27 15.08 -3.30
CA LEU A 130 -20.91 15.99 -2.24
C LEU A 130 -20.61 17.36 -2.83
N THR A 131 -20.77 18.41 -2.02
CA THR A 131 -20.15 19.69 -2.32
C THR A 131 -18.63 19.49 -2.40
N PRO A 132 -17.97 19.94 -3.49
CA PRO A 132 -16.53 19.74 -3.68
C PRO A 132 -15.66 20.32 -2.56
#